data_AF-A0A392PJQ3-F1
#
_entry.id   AF-A0A392PJQ3-F1
#
_cell.length_a   1.000
_cell.length_b   1.000
_cell.length_c   1.000
_cell.angle_alpha   90.00
_cell.angle_beta   90.00
_cell.angle_gamma   90.00
#
_symmetry.space_group_name_H-M   'P 1'
#
loop_
_entity.id
_entity.type
_entity.pdbx_description
1 polymer ?
#
loop_
_entity_poly.entity_id
_entity_poly.type
_entity_poly.pdbx_seq_one_letter_code
_entity_poly.pdbx_strand_id
1 'polypeptide(L)'
;LEVLCNECRSNSCIEHALGIMEEKRTQENISEGISNISLTGAERSEKFLLEKLDVYESAVGDSNVKFAPRIAPFPPAFQAIARNPIVLDLAYNTIEFPSIENRMKKDKRAKGGFISRIFG
;
A
#
# COMPACT_ATOMS: atom_id res chain seq x y z
N LEU A 1 -8.01 63.35 -28.40
CA LEU A 1 -7.33 62.58 -27.32
C LEU A 1 -8.34 61.73 -26.54
N GLU A 2 -9.47 62.29 -26.12
CA GLU A 2 -10.53 61.57 -25.39
C GLU A 2 -11.16 60.41 -26.19
N VAL A 3 -11.44 60.62 -27.48
CA VAL A 3 -11.94 59.56 -28.38
C VAL A 3 -10.97 58.37 -28.43
N LEU A 4 -9.67 58.64 -28.60
CA LEU A 4 -8.64 57.62 -28.62
C LEU A 4 -8.54 56.87 -27.28
N CYS A 5 -8.68 57.58 -26.16
CA CYS A 5 -8.66 56.96 -24.82
C CYS A 5 -9.86 56.02 -24.62
N ASN A 6 -11.06 56.44 -25.04
CA ASN A 6 -12.27 55.60 -24.97
C ASN A 6 -12.16 54.37 -25.88
N GLU A 7 -11.58 54.54 -27.07
CA GLU A 7 -11.37 53.44 -28.02
C GLU A 7 -10.33 52.44 -27.53
N CYS A 8 -9.22 52.90 -26.94
CA CYS A 8 -8.24 52.01 -26.30
C CYS A 8 -8.87 51.20 -25.15
N ARG A 9 -9.72 51.82 -24.32
CA ARG A 9 -10.41 51.13 -23.22
C ARG A 9 -11.42 50.11 -23.76
N SER A 10 -12.19 50.49 -24.78
CA SER A 10 -13.14 49.60 -25.44
C SER A 10 -12.45 48.38 -26.04
N ASN A 11 -11.37 48.60 -26.81
CA ASN A 11 -10.61 47.52 -27.44
C ASN A 11 -9.97 46.60 -26.39
N SER A 12 -9.45 47.16 -25.29
CA SER A 12 -8.94 46.34 -24.18
C SER A 12 -10.00 45.42 -23.59
N CYS A 13 -11.24 45.88 -23.43
CA CYS A 13 -12.34 45.04 -22.93
C CYS A 13 -12.74 43.97 -23.96
N ILE A 14 -12.75 44.31 -25.25
CA ILE A 14 -13.09 43.37 -26.33
C ILE A 14 -12.06 42.25 -26.43
N GLU A 15 -10.77 42.59 -26.47
CA GLU A 15 -9.69 41.59 -26.55
C GLU A 15 -9.69 40.66 -25.34
N HIS A 16 -9.97 41.20 -24.14
CA HIS A 16 -10.08 40.39 -22.93
C HIS A 16 -11.27 39.42 -22.99
N ALA A 17 -12.43 39.87 -23.49
CA ALA A 17 -13.59 39.00 -23.67
C ALA A 17 -13.34 37.92 -24.72
N LEU A 18 -12.67 38.27 -25.83
CA LEU A 18 -12.28 37.33 -26.88
C LEU A 18 -11.33 36.25 -26.35
N GLY A 19 -10.32 36.64 -25.56
CA GLY A 19 -9.38 35.69 -24.95
C GLY A 19 -10.08 34.67 -24.04
N ILE A 20 -11.00 35.11 -23.19
CA ILE A 20 -11.78 34.21 -22.32
C ILE A 20 -12.67 33.28 -23.14
N MET A 21 -13.31 33.79 -24.20
CA MET A 21 -14.16 32.97 -25.08
C MET A 21 -13.35 31.91 -25.81
N GLU A 22 -12.14 32.23 -26.27
CA GLU A 22 -11.25 31.27 -26.93
C GLU A 22 -10.76 30.19 -25.96
N GLU A 23 -10.30 30.57 -24.76
CA GLU A 23 -9.88 29.63 -23.72
C GLU A 23 -11.02 28.66 -23.38
N LYS A 24 -12.23 29.19 -23.14
CA LYS A 24 -13.39 28.36 -22.83
C LYS A 24 -13.77 27.42 -23.97
N ARG A 25 -13.68 27.87 -25.22
CA ARG A 25 -13.90 27.03 -26.40
C ARG A 25 -12.89 25.89 -26.49
N THR A 26 -11.62 26.12 -26.16
CA THR A 26 -10.62 25.04 -26.12
C THR A 26 -10.94 24.02 -25.02
N GLN A 27 -11.41 24.47 -23.86
CA GLN A 27 -11.82 23.61 -22.77
C GLN A 27 -13.07 22.79 -23.12
N GLU A 28 -14.05 23.39 -23.79
CA GLU A 28 -15.26 22.71 -24.28
C GLU A 28 -14.89 21.66 -25.33
N ASN A 29 -14.03 21.98 -26.31
CA ASN A 29 -13.57 21.02 -27.32
C ASN A 29 -12.84 19.82 -26.69
N ILE A 30 -11.99 20.06 -25.68
CA ILE A 30 -11.31 19.00 -24.94
C ILE A 30 -12.35 18.18 -24.15
N SER A 31 -13.28 18.85 -23.47
CA SER A 31 -14.35 18.23 -22.70
C SER A 31 -15.24 17.34 -23.57
N GLU A 32 -15.62 17.77 -24.77
CA GLU A 32 -16.36 16.98 -25.76
C GLU A 32 -15.53 15.83 -26.32
N GLY A 33 -14.23 16.05 -26.56
CA GLY A 33 -13.31 15.00 -27.00
C GLY A 33 -13.16 13.87 -25.97
N ILE A 34 -13.20 14.20 -24.69
CA ILE A 34 -13.08 13.23 -23.59
C ILE A 34 -14.42 12.76 -23.02
N SER A 35 -15.55 13.39 -23.36
CA SER A 35 -16.87 13.01 -22.80
C SER A 35 -17.29 11.60 -23.19
N ASN A 36 -16.75 11.09 -24.30
CA ASN A 36 -16.97 9.72 -24.76
C ASN A 36 -15.94 8.72 -24.22
N ILE A 37 -14.90 9.20 -23.51
CA ILE A 37 -13.88 8.36 -22.87
C ILE A 37 -14.37 8.01 -21.46
N SER A 38 -15.25 7.01 -21.40
CA SER A 38 -15.60 6.38 -20.14
C SER A 38 -14.66 5.21 -19.86
N LEU A 39 -13.90 5.27 -18.76
CA LEU A 39 -13.17 4.11 -18.23
C LEU A 39 -14.11 3.01 -17.72
N THR A 40 -15.39 3.35 -17.53
CA THR A 40 -16.45 2.36 -17.40
C THR A 40 -17.04 2.16 -18.79
N GLY A 41 -16.40 1.27 -19.56
CA GLY A 41 -17.04 0.70 -20.74
C GLY A 41 -18.44 0.22 -20.35
N ALA A 42 -19.39 0.32 -21.27
CA ALA A 42 -20.75 -0.20 -21.12
C ALA A 42 -20.79 -1.75 -21.10
N GLU A 43 -19.86 -2.37 -20.38
CA GLU A 43 -19.93 -3.76 -19.95
C GLU A 43 -20.42 -3.73 -18.52
N ARG A 44 -21.62 -4.27 -18.31
CA ARG A 44 -22.12 -4.63 -16.99
C ARG A 44 -20.95 -5.26 -16.23
N SER A 45 -20.53 -4.63 -15.15
CA SER A 45 -19.62 -5.25 -14.21
C SER A 45 -20.29 -6.53 -13.75
N GLU A 46 -19.92 -7.66 -14.35
CA GLU A 46 -20.37 -8.96 -13.89
C GLU A 46 -19.94 -9.07 -12.44
N LYS A 47 -20.94 -9.10 -11.56
CA LYS A 47 -20.79 -9.35 -10.14
C LYS A 47 -20.00 -10.64 -9.94
N PHE A 48 -19.12 -10.67 -8.95
CA PHE A 48 -18.36 -11.86 -8.62
C PHE A 48 -19.32 -13.03 -8.29
N LEU A 49 -18.90 -14.28 -8.53
CA LEU A 49 -19.72 -15.44 -8.18
C LEU A 49 -20.15 -15.44 -6.70
N LEU A 50 -19.27 -14.95 -5.80
CA LEU A 50 -19.59 -14.76 -4.38
C LEU A 50 -20.80 -13.86 -4.12
N GLU A 51 -21.10 -12.92 -5.01
CA GLU A 51 -22.23 -12.00 -4.87
C GLU A 51 -23.55 -12.55 -5.43
N LYS A 52 -23.50 -13.71 -6.10
CA LYS A 52 -24.65 -14.35 -6.76
C LYS A 52 -24.89 -15.79 -6.27
N LEU A 53 -24.53 -16.14 -5.03
CA LEU A 53 -24.68 -17.51 -4.52
C LEU A 53 -26.12 -18.04 -4.53
N ASP A 54 -27.11 -17.15 -4.56
CA ASP A 54 -28.54 -17.49 -4.64
C ASP A 54 -28.99 -17.90 -6.06
N VAL A 55 -28.13 -17.74 -7.07
CA VAL A 55 -28.42 -18.06 -8.47
C VAL A 55 -27.38 -19.05 -8.97
N TYR A 56 -27.84 -20.22 -9.42
CA TYR A 56 -26.95 -21.18 -10.07
C TYR A 56 -26.56 -20.69 -11.47
N GLU A 57 -25.30 -20.30 -11.64
CA GLU A 57 -24.69 -19.90 -12.92
C GLU A 57 -23.52 -20.85 -13.21
N SER A 58 -23.40 -21.35 -14.43
CA SER A 58 -22.33 -22.28 -14.80
C SER A 58 -20.97 -21.57 -14.67
N ALA A 59 -20.07 -22.12 -13.85
CA ALA A 59 -18.72 -21.58 -13.65
C ALA A 59 -17.86 -21.56 -14.94
N VAL A 60 -18.31 -22.25 -16.00
CA VAL A 60 -17.63 -22.36 -17.29
C VAL A 60 -18.17 -21.33 -18.30
N GLY A 61 -19.24 -20.59 -17.97
CA GLY A 61 -19.89 -19.64 -18.89
C GLY A 61 -20.39 -20.30 -20.18
N ASP A 62 -20.74 -19.47 -21.17
CA ASP A 62 -20.96 -19.94 -22.54
C ASP A 62 -19.64 -20.42 -23.15
N SER A 63 -19.69 -21.47 -23.98
CA SER A 63 -18.49 -22.11 -24.59
C SER A 63 -17.61 -21.17 -25.44
N ASN A 64 -18.08 -19.96 -25.71
CA ASN A 64 -17.38 -18.93 -26.50
C ASN A 64 -16.68 -17.85 -25.65
N VAL A 65 -16.83 -17.86 -24.32
CA VAL A 65 -16.22 -16.86 -23.43
C VAL A 65 -14.81 -17.32 -23.05
N LYS A 66 -13.78 -16.69 -23.64
CA LYS A 66 -12.37 -16.96 -23.33
C LYS A 66 -11.87 -16.27 -22.06
N PHE A 67 -12.77 -15.71 -21.25
CA PHE A 67 -12.42 -14.94 -20.06
C PHE A 67 -12.36 -15.84 -18.83
N ALA A 68 -11.35 -15.62 -17.97
CA ALA A 68 -11.23 -16.37 -16.72
C ALA A 68 -12.41 -16.05 -15.78
N PRO A 69 -13.01 -17.04 -15.11
CA PRO A 69 -14.17 -16.81 -14.24
C PRO A 69 -13.83 -15.86 -13.08
N ARG A 70 -14.67 -14.84 -12.87
CA ARG A 70 -14.54 -13.86 -11.76
C ARG A 70 -15.16 -14.42 -10.48
N ILE A 71 -14.42 -15.29 -9.79
CA ILE A 71 -14.91 -16.00 -8.60
C ILE A 71 -15.09 -15.05 -7.41
N ALA A 72 -14.03 -14.32 -7.06
CA ALA A 72 -13.95 -13.45 -5.89
C ALA A 72 -13.07 -12.22 -6.19
N PRO A 73 -13.27 -11.10 -5.48
CA PRO A 73 -12.38 -9.94 -5.60
C PRO A 73 -10.97 -10.31 -5.12
N PHE A 74 -9.96 -9.93 -5.90
CA PHE A 74 -8.56 -10.09 -5.56
C PHE A 74 -7.82 -8.74 -5.68
N PRO A 75 -7.02 -8.34 -4.68
CA PRO A 75 -6.77 -9.05 -3.41
C PRO A 75 -7.99 -9.06 -2.47
N PRO A 76 -8.11 -10.03 -1.57
CA PRO A 76 -9.17 -10.04 -0.56
C PRO A 76 -9.15 -8.75 0.27
N ALA A 77 -10.34 -8.23 0.59
CA ALA A 77 -10.45 -7.06 1.46
C ALA A 77 -9.88 -7.36 2.86
N PHE A 78 -9.21 -6.38 3.46
CA PHE A 78 -8.72 -6.50 4.83
C PHE A 78 -9.90 -6.65 5.79
N GLN A 79 -9.93 -7.76 6.54
CA GLN A 79 -10.97 -8.02 7.53
C GLN A 79 -10.35 -8.06 8.93
N ALA A 80 -10.76 -7.14 9.79
CA ALA A 80 -10.40 -7.17 11.21
C ALA A 80 -11.17 -8.32 11.89
N ILE A 81 -10.48 -9.42 12.16
CA ILE A 81 -11.04 -10.57 12.87
C ILE A 81 -10.51 -10.53 14.30
N ALA A 82 -11.41 -10.52 15.28
CA ALA A 82 -11.04 -10.67 16.68
C ALA A 82 -10.34 -12.04 16.87
N ARG A 83 -9.11 -12.01 17.37
CA ARG A 83 -8.31 -13.20 17.67
C ARG A 83 -7.89 -13.17 19.13
N ASN A 84 -7.60 -14.34 19.67
CA ASN A 84 -6.97 -14.46 20.98
C ASN A 84 -5.64 -13.70 20.98
N PRO A 85 -5.29 -13.00 22.07
CA PRO A 85 -4.03 -12.29 22.15
C PRO A 85 -2.87 -13.26 22.00
N ILE A 86 -1.80 -12.81 21.34
CA ILE A 86 -0.55 -13.56 21.26
C ILE A 86 0.11 -13.48 22.64
N VAL A 87 0.25 -14.62 23.31
CA VAL A 87 0.97 -14.75 24.58
C VAL A 87 2.26 -15.51 24.31
N LEU A 88 3.40 -14.87 24.58
CA LEU A 88 4.73 -15.46 24.42
C LEU A 88 5.26 -15.85 25.80
N ASP A 89 5.71 -17.10 25.96
CA ASP A 89 6.40 -17.54 27.17
C ASP A 89 7.87 -17.10 27.13
N LEU A 90 8.14 -15.93 27.70
CA LEU A 90 9.50 -15.39 27.80
C LEU A 90 10.29 -15.96 28.98
N ALA A 91 9.63 -16.65 29.92
CA ALA A 91 10.31 -17.22 31.09
C ALA A 91 11.29 -18.31 30.67
N TYR A 92 10.98 -19.04 29.60
CA TYR A 92 11.89 -20.03 29.03
C TYR A 92 13.25 -19.43 28.62
N ASN A 93 13.27 -18.21 28.08
CA ASN A 93 14.50 -17.53 27.67
C ASN A 93 15.39 -17.13 28.85
N THR A 94 14.86 -17.17 30.08
CA THR A 94 15.57 -16.80 31.31
C THR A 94 16.14 -18.01 32.06
N ILE A 95 16.01 -19.22 31.49
CA ILE A 95 16.62 -20.42 32.07
C ILE A 95 18.13 -20.38 31.83
N GLU A 96 18.87 -19.91 32.83
CA GLU A 96 20.32 -19.87 32.84
C GLU A 96 20.90 -20.85 33.87
N PHE A 97 22.09 -21.39 33.58
CA PHE A 97 22.80 -22.22 34.55
C PHE A 97 23.31 -21.37 35.72
N PRO A 98 23.29 -21.90 36.96
CA PRO A 98 23.87 -21.20 38.09
C PRO A 98 25.39 -21.08 37.92
N SER A 99 25.98 -20.00 38.44
CA SER A 99 27.43 -19.83 38.42
C SER A 99 28.14 -20.97 39.15
N ILE A 100 29.12 -21.58 38.47
CA ILE A 100 29.94 -22.67 39.00
C ILE A 100 31.31 -22.22 39.53
N GLU A 101 31.60 -20.91 39.51
CA GLU A 101 32.92 -20.36 39.86
C GLU A 101 33.39 -20.77 41.26
N ASN A 102 32.47 -20.78 42.24
CA ASN A 102 32.74 -21.20 43.62
C ASN A 102 32.98 -22.72 43.77
N ARG A 103 32.62 -23.51 42.76
CA ARG A 103 32.83 -24.98 42.74
C ARG A 103 34.07 -25.36 41.95
N MET A 104 34.70 -24.43 41.21
CA MET A 104 35.94 -24.68 40.49
C MET A 104 37.13 -24.70 41.47
N LYS A 105 38.02 -25.68 41.32
CA LYS A 105 39.27 -25.73 42.10
C LYS A 105 40.10 -24.51 41.71
N LYS A 106 40.38 -23.60 42.66
CA LYS A 106 41.36 -22.51 42.45
C LYS A 106 42.68 -23.15 42.01
N ASP A 107 43.14 -22.82 40.81
CA ASP A 107 44.45 -23.28 40.33
C ASP A 107 45.54 -22.68 41.22
N LYS A 108 46.02 -23.50 42.17
CA LYS A 108 47.12 -23.13 43.09
C LYS A 108 48.47 -23.02 42.36
N ARG A 109 48.52 -23.11 41.03
CA ARG A 109 49.76 -23.15 40.24
C ARG A 109 50.48 -21.81 40.13
N ALA A 110 49.89 -20.69 40.57
CA ALA A 110 50.50 -19.36 40.44
C ALA A 110 51.04 -18.73 41.75
N LYS A 111 50.90 -19.37 42.93
CA LYS A 111 51.25 -18.73 44.22
C LYS A 111 52.23 -19.51 45.13
N GLY A 112 52.88 -20.56 44.65
CA GLY A 112 53.70 -21.44 45.50
C GLY A 112 54.97 -22.00 44.86
N GLY A 113 55.64 -21.27 43.97
CA GLY A 113 56.77 -21.76 43.17
C GLY A 113 58.18 -21.36 43.63
N PHE A 114 58.40 -20.95 44.88
CA PHE A 114 59.70 -20.41 45.34
C PHE A 114 60.42 -21.21 46.44
N ILE A 115 59.86 -22.30 46.98
CA ILE A 115 60.48 -23.01 48.12
C ILE A 115 61.15 -24.35 47.73
N SER A 116 60.94 -24.89 46.53
CA SER A 116 61.42 -26.24 46.17
C SER A 116 62.91 -26.34 45.74
N ARG A 117 63.75 -25.32 46.00
CA ARG A 117 65.13 -25.27 45.48
C ARG A 117 66.22 -25.02 46.54
N ILE A 118 65.88 -25.00 47.83
CA ILE A 118 66.84 -24.74 48.94
C ILE A 118 67.25 -26.02 49.70
N PHE A 119 66.62 -27.17 49.46
CA PHE A 119 67.03 -28.46 50.06
C PHE A 119 67.09 -29.58 49.01
N GLY A 120 68.05 -29.45 48.10
CA GLY A 120 68.48 -30.50 47.18
C GLY A 120 69.98 -30.43 47.01
#